data_AF-A0AAJ7IU70-F1
#
_entry.id   AF-A0AAJ7IU70-F1
#
_cell.length_a   1.000
_cell.length_b   1.000
_cell.length_c   1.000
_cell.angle_alpha   90.00
_cell.angle_beta   90.00
_cell.angle_gamma   90.00
#
_symmetry.space_group_name_H-M   'P 1'
#
loop_
_entity.id
_entity.type
_entity.pdbx_description
1 polymer ?
#
loop_
_entity_poly.entity_id
_entity_poly.type
_entity_poly.pdbx_seq_one_letter_code
_entity_poly.pdbx_strand_id
1 'polypeptide(L)'
;MQCTMLCHRALVVLLAVSVPIVTGLEPDFVYPLENITIPQGRDATFTCVVSNLGGYRVAWLKADTKAVLAIHEHVITNDARLSVTHSDYNTWTLNIRGARQEDRGIYMCQVNTNPMKSQSAFLEVVIPPDIISEETSNDLMVPEGGSAKLVCKARGYPKPDINWKREDGADIISRAGSSGSKTKMSMAAGETLTLSKVTRSEMGSYLCIASNGVPPTVSKRMMLHVHFHPMVQVPNQLVGAPTGTNVTLVCLVEASPKAINYWTRESGEMIISNQKYQMSEVKTSVYGVQMRLVIMNFQKQDLGGYKCISKNSIGDAEGNIRLYDMDLPKHSKKFGDRRGDDDTNEAISDRDHRLNHVYQGSLREPGSTLDPYFDGDDESSMTSTILPPTTCILLTVSLQLLAFT
;
A
#
# COMPACT_ATOMS: atom_id res chain seq x y z
N MET A 1 -88.89 73.42 -35.47
CA MET A 1 -88.74 74.65 -34.65
C MET A 1 -87.38 74.58 -33.97
N GLN A 2 -86.58 75.66 -34.13
CA GLN A 2 -85.42 76.12 -33.32
C GLN A 2 -84.36 75.06 -32.96
N CYS A 3 -83.13 75.02 -33.52
CA CYS A 3 -82.10 76.04 -33.68
C CYS A 3 -81.68 76.71 -32.37
N THR A 4 -80.56 76.25 -31.77
CA THR A 4 -79.44 77.10 -31.29
C THR A 4 -78.18 76.26 -31.01
N MET A 5 -77.06 76.76 -31.51
CA MET A 5 -75.69 76.38 -31.15
C MET A 5 -75.43 76.58 -29.65
N LEU A 6 -74.45 75.87 -29.07
CA LEU A 6 -73.32 76.54 -28.39
C LEU A 6 -72.15 75.57 -28.05
N CYS A 7 -71.00 75.91 -28.61
CA CYS A 7 -69.65 75.92 -28.04
C CYS A 7 -69.04 74.63 -27.43
N HIS A 8 -68.08 74.09 -28.18
CA HIS A 8 -66.98 73.26 -27.70
C HIS A 8 -66.20 73.94 -26.56
N ARG A 9 -66.07 73.25 -25.43
CA ARG A 9 -64.88 73.33 -24.58
C ARG A 9 -64.31 71.93 -24.43
N ALA A 10 -63.32 71.61 -25.26
CA ALA A 10 -62.48 70.44 -25.04
C ALA A 10 -61.65 70.68 -23.78
N LEU A 11 -62.01 69.98 -22.70
CA LEU A 11 -61.19 69.91 -21.50
C LEU A 11 -60.03 68.95 -21.83
N VAL A 12 -58.85 69.49 -22.14
CA VAL A 12 -57.63 68.69 -22.27
C VAL A 12 -57.25 68.22 -20.87
N VAL A 13 -57.67 67.01 -20.52
CA VAL A 13 -57.12 66.30 -19.35
C VAL A 13 -55.71 65.87 -19.74
N LEU A 14 -54.72 66.64 -19.29
CA LEU A 14 -53.33 66.19 -19.28
C LEU A 14 -53.23 65.04 -18.29
N LEU A 15 -53.41 63.80 -18.78
CA LEU A 15 -52.92 62.62 -18.09
C LEU A 15 -51.39 62.74 -18.07
N ALA A 16 -50.86 63.21 -16.95
CA ALA A 16 -49.44 63.04 -16.64
C ALA A 16 -49.19 61.54 -16.52
N VAL A 17 -48.84 60.90 -17.63
CA VAL A 17 -48.20 59.59 -17.61
C VAL A 17 -46.85 59.82 -16.97
N SER A 18 -46.75 59.53 -15.68
CA SER A 18 -45.47 59.36 -15.01
C SER A 18 -44.79 58.17 -15.67
N VAL A 19 -43.97 58.44 -16.68
CA VAL A 19 -42.98 57.47 -17.15
C VAL A 19 -42.11 57.16 -15.94
N PRO A 20 -42.04 55.91 -15.45
CA PRO A 20 -41.05 55.59 -14.44
C PRO A 20 -39.70 55.84 -15.10
N ILE A 21 -39.00 56.88 -14.64
CA ILE A 21 -37.58 57.02 -14.92
C ILE A 21 -36.96 55.75 -14.33
N VAL A 22 -36.48 54.84 -15.19
CA VAL A 22 -35.68 53.68 -14.75
C VAL A 22 -34.36 54.27 -14.26
N THR A 23 -34.35 54.68 -13.01
CA THR A 23 -33.20 55.25 -12.31
C THR A 23 -32.30 54.11 -11.85
N GLY A 24 -31.20 53.88 -12.58
CA GLY A 24 -30.07 53.05 -12.14
C GLY A 24 -30.35 51.55 -12.12
N LEU A 25 -29.42 50.76 -12.65
CA LEU A 25 -29.42 49.32 -12.43
C LEU A 25 -29.13 49.05 -10.93
N GLU A 26 -29.93 48.19 -10.27
CA GLU A 26 -29.72 47.80 -8.87
C GLU A 26 -28.51 46.85 -8.75
N PRO A 27 -27.73 46.89 -7.65
CA PRO A 27 -26.64 45.94 -7.44
C PRO A 27 -27.10 44.48 -7.44
N ASP A 28 -26.34 43.61 -8.09
CA ASP A 28 -26.61 42.18 -8.07
C ASP A 28 -25.34 41.34 -8.07
N PHE A 29 -25.38 40.19 -7.40
CA PHE A 29 -24.25 39.27 -7.34
C PHE A 29 -24.08 38.56 -8.68
N VAL A 30 -22.89 38.67 -9.26
CA VAL A 30 -22.61 38.03 -10.57
C VAL A 30 -22.43 36.52 -10.41
N TYR A 31 -21.77 36.10 -9.32
CA TYR A 31 -21.51 34.70 -9.01
C TYR A 31 -21.82 34.41 -7.53
N PRO A 32 -22.30 33.20 -7.20
CA PRO A 32 -22.51 32.78 -5.82
C PRO A 32 -21.18 32.70 -5.08
N LEU A 33 -21.20 32.99 -3.77
CA LEU A 33 -20.04 32.83 -2.92
C LEU A 33 -19.76 31.34 -2.66
N GLU A 34 -18.55 30.88 -2.93
CA GLU A 34 -18.17 29.47 -2.81
C GLU A 34 -17.60 29.12 -1.43
N ASN A 35 -17.93 27.92 -0.94
CA ASN A 35 -17.30 27.35 0.25
C ASN A 35 -15.83 27.02 -0.04
N ILE A 36 -14.96 27.31 0.91
CA ILE A 36 -13.53 27.03 0.78
C ILE A 36 -13.06 26.11 1.90
N THR A 37 -12.26 25.11 1.53
CA THR A 37 -11.60 24.21 2.48
C THR A 37 -10.10 24.37 2.34
N ILE A 38 -9.42 24.79 3.41
CA ILE A 38 -7.98 25.03 3.36
C ILE A 38 -7.24 24.42 4.57
N PRO A 39 -5.99 23.98 4.40
CA PRO A 39 -5.15 23.58 5.52
C PRO A 39 -4.83 24.75 6.45
N GLN A 40 -4.72 24.47 7.75
CA GLN A 40 -4.26 25.45 8.74
C GLN A 40 -2.93 26.09 8.33
N GLY A 41 -2.83 27.41 8.51
CA GLY A 41 -1.66 28.22 8.17
C GLY A 41 -1.60 28.67 6.70
N ARG A 42 -2.54 28.25 5.84
CA ARG A 42 -2.70 28.78 4.47
C ARG A 42 -3.58 30.01 4.46
N ASP A 43 -3.48 30.77 3.38
CA ASP A 43 -4.28 31.97 3.19
C ASP A 43 -5.64 31.60 2.57
N ALA A 44 -6.72 32.15 3.12
CA ALA A 44 -8.07 32.01 2.61
C ALA A 44 -8.49 33.29 1.89
N THR A 45 -9.17 33.15 0.76
CA THR A 45 -9.63 34.29 -0.04
C THR A 45 -11.07 34.07 -0.46
N PHE A 46 -11.96 34.98 -0.06
CA PHE A 46 -13.34 35.04 -0.54
C PHE A 46 -13.50 36.16 -1.54
N THR A 47 -14.09 35.86 -2.70
CA THR A 47 -14.29 36.83 -3.79
C THR A 47 -15.78 37.05 -4.00
N CYS A 48 -16.20 38.31 -3.93
CA CYS A 48 -17.58 38.73 -4.12
C CYS A 48 -17.67 39.73 -5.28
N VAL A 49 -18.31 39.32 -6.37
CA VAL A 49 -18.44 40.15 -7.58
C VAL A 49 -19.85 40.74 -7.62
N VAL A 50 -19.94 42.06 -7.60
CA VAL A 50 -21.20 42.82 -7.55
C VAL A 50 -21.31 43.73 -8.75
N SER A 51 -22.25 43.42 -9.65
CA SER A 51 -22.58 44.30 -10.78
C SER A 51 -23.37 45.52 -10.30
N ASN A 52 -23.32 46.62 -11.05
CA ASN A 52 -24.14 47.82 -10.81
C ASN A 52 -24.04 48.40 -9.39
N LEU A 53 -22.86 48.32 -8.77
CA LEU A 53 -22.66 48.75 -7.38
C LEU A 53 -22.98 50.24 -7.16
N GLY A 54 -22.75 51.10 -8.15
CA GLY A 54 -23.10 52.53 -8.07
C GLY A 54 -22.59 53.20 -6.78
N GLY A 55 -23.51 53.78 -6.00
CA GLY A 55 -23.21 54.39 -4.69
C GLY A 55 -23.38 53.46 -3.48
N TYR A 56 -23.68 52.18 -3.71
CA TYR A 56 -23.82 51.17 -2.65
C TYR A 56 -22.44 50.73 -2.14
N ARG A 57 -22.42 50.12 -0.95
CA ARG A 57 -21.21 49.63 -0.29
C ARG A 57 -21.34 48.14 -0.01
N VAL A 58 -20.25 47.42 -0.26
CA VAL A 58 -20.09 46.02 0.11
C VAL A 58 -19.52 45.93 1.52
N ALA A 59 -20.00 44.99 2.32
CA ALA A 59 -19.50 44.68 3.65
C ALA A 59 -19.20 43.18 3.75
N TRP A 60 -18.11 42.86 4.45
CA TRP A 60 -17.75 41.50 4.83
C TRP A 60 -18.08 41.28 6.30
N LEU A 61 -18.82 40.22 6.57
CA LEU A 61 -19.23 39.84 7.93
C LEU A 61 -18.90 38.38 8.20
N LYS A 62 -18.52 38.07 9.44
CA LYS A 62 -18.49 36.71 9.97
C LYS A 62 -19.87 36.42 10.57
N ALA A 63 -20.72 35.72 9.82
CA ALA A 63 -22.15 35.61 10.10
C ALA A 63 -22.47 34.85 11.39
N ASP A 64 -21.64 33.87 11.76
CA ASP A 64 -21.74 33.11 13.01
C ASP A 64 -21.51 33.98 14.24
N THR A 65 -20.53 34.88 14.21
CA THR A 65 -20.24 35.80 15.33
C THR A 65 -20.90 37.17 15.19
N LYS A 66 -21.57 37.42 14.06
CA LYS A 66 -22.13 38.73 13.67
C LYS A 66 -21.07 39.85 13.68
N ALA A 67 -19.80 39.51 13.52
CA ALA A 67 -18.72 40.47 13.50
C ALA A 67 -18.62 41.12 12.12
N VAL A 68 -18.57 42.45 12.08
CA VAL A 68 -18.24 43.20 10.87
C VAL A 68 -16.73 43.14 10.68
N LEU A 69 -16.29 42.51 9.60
CA LEU A 69 -14.86 42.35 9.29
C LEU A 69 -14.35 43.56 8.53
N ALA A 70 -15.10 44.00 7.52
CA ALA A 70 -14.75 45.14 6.69
C ALA A 70 -15.99 45.79 6.08
N ILE A 71 -15.91 47.09 5.81
CA ILE A 71 -16.91 47.84 5.06
C ILE A 71 -16.17 48.57 3.94
N HIS A 72 -16.56 48.26 2.70
CA HIS A 72 -15.94 48.77 1.50
C HIS A 72 -14.44 48.46 1.50
N GLU A 73 -13.57 49.46 1.37
CA GLU A 73 -12.11 49.30 1.38
C GLU A 73 -11.49 49.26 2.78
N HIS A 74 -12.29 49.43 3.85
CA HIS A 74 -11.79 49.58 5.21
C HIS A 74 -12.05 48.33 6.05
N VAL A 75 -10.99 47.76 6.61
CA VAL A 75 -11.07 46.69 7.61
C VAL A 75 -11.48 47.31 8.96
N ILE A 76 -12.51 46.75 9.59
CA ILE A 76 -13.09 47.23 10.86
C ILE A 76 -12.59 46.42 12.06
N THR A 77 -12.25 45.15 11.83
CA THR A 77 -11.70 44.25 12.85
C THR A 77 -10.25 44.58 13.23
N ASN A 78 -9.86 44.25 14.46
CA ASN A 78 -8.49 44.40 14.96
C ASN A 78 -7.54 43.27 14.51
N ASP A 79 -8.04 42.28 13.77
CA ASP A 79 -7.23 41.17 13.29
C ASP A 79 -6.35 41.60 12.09
N ALA A 80 -5.05 41.78 12.34
CA ALA A 80 -4.05 42.19 11.34
C ALA A 80 -3.83 41.16 10.21
N ARG A 81 -4.39 39.96 10.32
CA ARG A 81 -4.35 38.94 9.27
C ARG A 81 -5.39 39.19 8.18
N LEU A 82 -6.45 39.93 8.49
CA LEU A 82 -7.52 40.25 7.57
C LEU A 82 -7.17 41.47 6.73
N SER A 83 -7.36 41.36 5.42
CA SER A 83 -7.29 42.48 4.49
C SER A 83 -8.39 42.39 3.46
N VAL A 84 -8.77 43.54 2.89
CA VAL A 84 -9.70 43.60 1.77
C VAL A 84 -9.00 44.22 0.58
N THR A 85 -9.23 43.65 -0.59
CA THR A 85 -8.77 44.18 -1.87
C THR A 85 -9.95 44.38 -2.78
N HIS A 86 -9.90 45.44 -3.58
CA HIS A 86 -10.91 45.75 -4.59
C HIS A 86 -10.23 45.83 -5.95
N SER A 87 -10.68 44.98 -6.88
CA SER A 87 -10.21 44.95 -8.27
C SER A 87 -11.37 45.21 -9.22
N ASP A 88 -11.09 45.84 -10.36
CA ASP A 88 -11.99 45.91 -11.52
C ASP A 88 -13.42 46.41 -11.23
N TYR A 89 -13.58 47.51 -10.48
CA TYR A 89 -14.84 48.25 -10.20
C TYR A 89 -16.04 47.45 -9.61
N ASN A 90 -15.95 46.11 -9.54
CA ASN A 90 -17.03 45.23 -9.14
C ASN A 90 -16.58 44.06 -8.25
N THR A 91 -15.27 43.82 -8.08
CA THR A 91 -14.75 42.64 -7.39
C THR A 91 -14.20 43.00 -6.01
N TRP A 92 -14.85 42.47 -4.98
CA TRP A 92 -14.55 42.70 -3.57
C TRP A 92 -14.02 41.42 -2.94
N THR A 93 -12.79 41.47 -2.43
CA THR A 93 -12.10 40.27 -1.96
C THR A 93 -11.70 40.40 -0.50
N LEU A 94 -12.07 39.43 0.33
CA LEU A 94 -11.62 39.29 1.71
C LEU A 94 -10.49 38.27 1.77
N ASN A 95 -9.32 38.69 2.25
CA ASN A 95 -8.16 37.84 2.46
C ASN A 95 -7.93 37.58 3.94
N ILE A 96 -7.68 36.34 4.30
CA ILE A 96 -7.38 35.87 5.66
C ILE A 96 -6.02 35.20 5.63
N ARG A 97 -4.98 35.86 6.14
CA ARG A 97 -3.63 35.28 6.16
C ARG A 97 -3.46 34.28 7.28
N GLY A 98 -2.80 33.16 6.99
CA GLY A 98 -2.48 32.13 7.98
C GLY A 98 -3.72 31.66 8.76
N ALA A 99 -4.64 31.01 8.08
CA ALA A 99 -5.91 30.54 8.64
C ALA A 99 -5.71 29.64 9.86
N ARG A 100 -6.58 29.82 10.85
CA ARG A 100 -6.57 29.11 12.13
C ARG A 100 -7.90 28.42 12.37
N GLN A 101 -7.93 27.51 13.32
CA GLN A 101 -9.15 26.75 13.62
C GLN A 101 -10.30 27.67 14.04
N GLU A 102 -10.02 28.80 14.70
CA GLU A 102 -11.03 29.81 15.07
C GLU A 102 -11.64 30.58 13.89
N ASP A 103 -10.96 30.61 12.73
CA ASP A 103 -11.47 31.29 11.53
C ASP A 103 -12.60 30.50 10.85
N ARG A 104 -12.70 29.19 11.13
CA ARG A 104 -13.79 28.34 10.65
C ARG A 104 -15.14 29.00 10.93
N GLY A 105 -16.02 29.01 9.93
CA GLY A 105 -17.33 29.65 10.07
C GLY A 105 -17.93 30.13 8.76
N ILE A 106 -19.04 30.86 8.88
CA ILE A 106 -19.80 31.37 7.74
C ILE A 106 -19.37 32.82 7.51
N TYR A 107 -18.85 33.11 6.33
CA TYR A 107 -18.51 34.44 5.87
C TYR A 107 -19.59 34.94 4.91
N MET A 108 -19.95 36.21 5.03
CA MET A 108 -21.04 36.81 4.30
C MET A 108 -20.58 38.08 3.61
N CYS A 109 -20.85 38.16 2.31
CA CYS A 109 -20.76 39.38 1.52
C CYS A 109 -22.14 40.03 1.45
N GLN A 110 -22.25 41.27 1.91
CA GLN A 110 -23.53 41.99 2.03
C GLN A 110 -23.45 43.35 1.32
N VAL A 111 -24.52 43.74 0.63
CA VAL A 111 -24.65 45.03 -0.05
C VAL A 111 -25.80 45.80 0.57
N ASN A 112 -25.60 47.07 0.89
CA ASN A 112 -26.57 47.93 1.60
C ASN A 112 -27.77 48.40 0.73
N THR A 113 -28.34 47.51 -0.09
CA THR A 113 -29.58 47.73 -0.86
C THR A 113 -30.81 47.73 0.05
N ASN A 114 -31.98 48.10 -0.50
CA ASN A 114 -33.26 48.01 0.21
C ASN A 114 -34.28 47.26 -0.66
N PRO A 115 -34.56 45.96 -0.39
CA PRO A 115 -34.07 45.16 0.73
C PRO A 115 -32.58 44.81 0.62
N MET A 116 -31.94 44.52 1.76
CA MET A 116 -30.51 44.21 1.82
C MET A 116 -30.20 42.87 1.14
N LYS A 117 -29.27 42.88 0.18
CA LYS A 117 -28.80 41.69 -0.52
C LYS A 117 -27.55 41.12 0.15
N SER A 118 -27.47 39.79 0.26
CA SER A 118 -26.31 39.11 0.84
C SER A 118 -26.13 37.70 0.30
N GLN A 119 -24.89 37.24 0.25
CA GLN A 119 -24.52 35.84 -0.01
C GLN A 119 -23.51 35.36 1.02
N SER A 120 -23.54 34.06 1.32
CA SER A 120 -22.75 33.45 2.38
C SER A 120 -22.02 32.20 1.90
N ALA A 121 -20.84 31.96 2.46
CA ALA A 121 -20.06 30.77 2.22
C ALA A 121 -19.36 30.32 3.51
N PHE A 122 -19.00 29.05 3.56
CA PHE A 122 -18.37 28.43 4.70
C PHE A 122 -16.85 28.27 4.48
N LEU A 123 -16.06 28.71 5.44
CA LEU A 123 -14.64 28.42 5.55
C LEU A 123 -14.46 27.19 6.44
N GLU A 124 -13.99 26.09 5.85
CA GLU A 124 -13.53 24.91 6.58
C GLU A 124 -12.00 24.94 6.69
N VAL A 125 -11.49 24.94 7.93
CA VAL A 125 -10.05 24.87 8.19
C VAL A 125 -9.73 23.44 8.64
N VAL A 126 -8.91 22.77 7.84
CA VAL A 126 -8.52 21.37 8.07
C VAL A 126 -7.07 21.25 8.50
N ILE A 127 -6.74 20.18 9.22
CA ILE A 127 -5.40 19.88 9.70
C ILE A 127 -5.04 18.46 9.22
N PRO A 128 -4.02 18.28 8.38
CA PRO A 128 -3.56 16.97 7.94
C PRO A 128 -3.23 16.05 9.13
N PRO A 129 -3.32 14.72 8.96
CA PRO A 129 -3.02 13.77 10.02
C PRO A 129 -1.52 13.77 10.33
N ASP A 130 -1.18 13.66 11.61
CA ASP A 130 0.20 13.61 12.08
C ASP A 130 0.34 12.62 13.24
N ILE A 131 1.29 11.70 13.17
CA ILE A 131 1.45 10.61 14.14
C ILE A 131 2.22 11.12 15.36
N ILE A 132 1.62 10.96 16.54
CA ILE A 132 2.22 11.34 17.82
C ILE A 132 3.21 10.24 18.20
N SER A 133 4.50 10.49 17.95
CA SER A 133 5.54 9.48 18.07
C SER A 133 5.76 9.01 19.51
N GLU A 134 5.53 9.88 20.48
CA GLU A 134 5.69 9.61 21.92
C GLU A 134 4.60 8.69 22.48
N GLU A 135 3.40 8.72 21.89
CA GLU A 135 2.25 7.90 22.29
C GLU A 135 2.08 6.62 21.45
N THR A 136 2.78 6.55 20.32
CA THR A 136 2.74 5.42 19.40
C THR A 136 3.87 4.44 19.74
N SER A 137 3.59 3.15 19.83
CA SER A 137 4.62 2.16 20.18
C SER A 137 5.75 2.12 19.13
N ASN A 138 6.89 1.55 19.54
CA ASN A 138 8.02 1.29 18.64
C ASN A 138 8.07 -0.21 18.35
N ASP A 139 9.22 -0.69 17.88
CA ASP A 139 9.48 -2.11 17.71
C ASP A 139 9.24 -2.88 19.01
N LEU A 140 8.61 -4.04 18.89
CA LEU A 140 8.15 -4.83 20.03
C LEU A 140 8.70 -6.24 19.95
N MET A 141 9.20 -6.75 21.07
CA MET A 141 9.67 -8.13 21.21
C MET A 141 8.68 -8.91 22.07
N VAL A 142 8.22 -10.06 21.57
CA VAL A 142 7.31 -10.96 22.28
C VAL A 142 7.79 -12.41 22.16
N PRO A 143 7.66 -13.25 23.19
CA PRO A 143 7.90 -14.68 23.06
C PRO A 143 6.83 -15.34 22.17
N GLU A 144 7.18 -16.41 21.47
CA GLU A 144 6.24 -17.25 20.72
C GLU A 144 5.16 -17.81 21.68
N GLY A 145 3.90 -17.76 21.25
CA GLY A 145 2.72 -18.02 22.07
C GLY A 145 2.30 -16.86 22.97
N GLY A 146 3.08 -15.78 23.05
CA GLY A 146 2.79 -14.57 23.82
C GLY A 146 1.70 -13.69 23.20
N SER A 147 1.50 -12.51 23.78
CA SER A 147 0.57 -11.49 23.26
C SER A 147 1.30 -10.17 23.00
N ALA A 148 1.03 -9.54 21.86
CA ALA A 148 1.58 -8.26 21.44
C ALA A 148 0.48 -7.19 21.45
N LYS A 149 0.82 -5.99 21.94
CA LYS A 149 -0.06 -4.82 21.93
C LYS A 149 0.68 -3.66 21.27
N LEU A 150 0.25 -3.31 20.06
CA LEU A 150 0.78 -2.19 19.28
C LEU A 150 -0.22 -1.03 19.35
N VAL A 151 0.24 0.16 19.69
CA VAL A 151 -0.59 1.37 19.82
C VAL A 151 -0.13 2.41 18.81
N CYS A 152 -1.06 3.07 18.14
CA CYS A 152 -0.81 4.18 17.23
C CYS A 152 -1.81 5.29 17.44
N LYS A 153 -1.28 6.50 17.63
CA LYS A 153 -2.03 7.72 17.95
C LYS A 153 -1.65 8.79 16.94
N ALA A 154 -2.66 9.47 16.41
CA ALA A 154 -2.47 10.59 15.49
C ALA A 154 -3.37 11.76 15.86
N ARG A 155 -2.88 12.97 15.59
CA ARG A 155 -3.63 14.23 15.66
C ARG A 155 -3.99 14.70 14.26
N GLY A 156 -5.00 15.55 14.15
CA GLY A 156 -5.49 16.09 12.89
C GLY A 156 -6.94 16.56 13.04
N TYR A 157 -7.43 17.30 12.05
CA TYR A 157 -8.81 17.72 11.97
C TYR A 157 -9.32 17.59 10.52
N PRO A 158 -10.37 16.78 10.27
CA PRO A 158 -11.11 15.94 11.22
C PRO A 158 -10.25 14.92 11.97
N LYS A 159 -10.76 14.34 13.06
CA LYS A 159 -10.00 13.34 13.85
C LYS A 159 -9.55 12.19 12.91
N PRO A 160 -8.25 11.83 12.85
CA PRO A 160 -7.79 10.76 11.98
C PRO A 160 -8.29 9.38 12.42
N ASP A 161 -8.67 8.57 11.43
CA ASP A 161 -8.90 7.15 11.57
C ASP A 161 -7.57 6.39 11.43
N ILE A 162 -7.38 5.38 12.28
CA ILE A 162 -6.18 4.53 12.30
C ILE A 162 -6.51 3.15 11.74
N ASN A 163 -5.73 2.73 10.76
CA ASN A 163 -5.77 1.39 10.18
C ASN A 163 -4.40 0.73 10.24
N TRP A 164 -4.39 -0.56 10.53
CA TRP A 164 -3.21 -1.39 10.58
C TRP A 164 -3.19 -2.34 9.39
N LYS A 165 -2.01 -2.55 8.82
CA LYS A 165 -1.75 -3.61 7.83
C LYS A 165 -0.35 -4.16 8.01
N ARG A 166 -0.10 -5.37 7.52
CA ARG A 166 1.27 -5.88 7.41
C ARG A 166 1.95 -5.30 6.17
N GLU A 167 3.23 -5.00 6.29
CA GLU A 167 4.05 -4.45 5.18
C GLU A 167 4.25 -5.49 4.06
N ASP A 168 4.31 -6.78 4.41
CA ASP A 168 4.43 -7.90 3.48
C ASP A 168 3.13 -8.26 2.74
N GLY A 169 2.03 -7.57 3.04
CA GLY A 169 0.71 -7.82 2.45
C GLY A 169 -0.01 -9.06 2.98
N ALA A 170 0.56 -9.78 3.95
CA ALA A 170 -0.12 -10.91 4.57
C ALA A 170 -1.25 -10.45 5.50
N ASP A 171 -2.19 -11.35 5.79
CA ASP A 171 -3.28 -11.07 6.72
C ASP A 171 -2.77 -10.92 8.16
N ILE A 172 -3.36 -9.98 8.88
CA ILE A 172 -3.35 -9.92 10.34
C ILE A 172 -4.24 -11.04 10.87
N ILE A 173 -3.71 -11.87 11.77
CA ILE A 173 -4.45 -12.98 12.36
C ILE A 173 -4.88 -12.57 13.77
N SER A 174 -6.19 -12.39 13.95
CA SER A 174 -6.80 -12.18 15.26
C SER A 174 -7.32 -13.50 15.81
N ARG A 175 -6.99 -13.80 17.06
CA ARG A 175 -7.48 -14.97 17.80
C ARG A 175 -8.34 -14.46 18.96
N ALA A 176 -9.58 -14.11 18.67
CA ALA A 176 -10.53 -13.58 19.65
C ALA A 176 -11.44 -14.68 20.21
N GLY A 177 -11.74 -14.62 21.51
CA GLY A 177 -12.70 -15.49 22.20
C GLY A 177 -12.12 -16.80 22.75
N SER A 178 -12.84 -17.41 23.70
CA SER A 178 -12.48 -18.69 24.36
C SER A 178 -12.45 -19.88 23.40
N SER A 179 -13.13 -19.78 22.25
CA SER A 179 -13.20 -20.82 21.22
C SER A 179 -11.95 -20.87 20.31
N GLY A 180 -11.03 -19.91 20.38
CA GLY A 180 -9.81 -19.89 19.55
C GLY A 180 -10.04 -19.70 18.04
N SER A 181 -11.19 -19.15 17.64
CA SER A 181 -11.50 -18.88 16.23
C SER A 181 -10.46 -17.91 15.64
N LYS A 182 -9.92 -18.26 14.48
CA LYS A 182 -8.92 -17.47 13.77
C LYS A 182 -9.61 -16.61 12.73
N THR A 183 -9.56 -15.29 12.92
CA THR A 183 -10.04 -14.32 11.92
C THR A 183 -8.84 -13.75 11.19
N LYS A 184 -8.85 -13.85 9.86
CA LYS A 184 -7.86 -13.21 8.98
C LYS A 184 -8.40 -11.87 8.51
N MET A 185 -7.58 -10.83 8.60
CA MET A 185 -7.93 -9.47 8.24
C MET A 185 -6.78 -8.86 7.44
N SER A 186 -7.05 -8.37 6.23
CA SER A 186 -6.03 -7.63 5.47
C SER A 186 -5.73 -6.27 6.10
N MET A 187 -6.73 -5.68 6.76
CA MET A 187 -6.62 -4.46 7.54
C MET A 187 -7.38 -4.59 8.87
N ALA A 188 -6.85 -3.98 9.92
CA ALA A 188 -7.51 -3.88 11.22
C ALA A 188 -7.67 -2.41 11.62
N ALA A 189 -8.89 -2.00 11.98
CA ALA A 189 -9.17 -0.62 12.38
C ALA A 189 -8.96 -0.42 13.89
N GLY A 190 -8.58 0.79 14.27
CA GLY A 190 -8.49 1.23 15.66
C GLY A 190 -7.08 1.63 16.10
N GLU A 191 -6.99 2.44 17.15
CA GLU A 191 -5.72 2.97 17.68
C GLU A 191 -4.84 1.88 18.34
N THR A 192 -5.39 0.70 18.66
CA THR A 192 -4.65 -0.40 19.28
C THR A 192 -4.89 -1.71 18.54
N LEU A 193 -3.80 -2.34 18.10
CA LEU A 193 -3.78 -3.69 17.55
C LEU A 193 -3.29 -4.66 18.63
N THR A 194 -4.13 -5.63 18.99
CA THR A 194 -3.78 -6.69 19.95
C THR A 194 -3.70 -8.03 19.23
N LEU A 195 -2.55 -8.69 19.30
CA LEU A 195 -2.31 -10.02 18.75
C LEU A 195 -2.10 -10.98 19.91
N SER A 196 -2.88 -12.06 19.96
CA SER A 196 -2.80 -13.07 21.02
C SER A 196 -2.26 -14.39 20.44
N LYS A 197 -1.53 -15.15 21.27
CA LYS A 197 -0.90 -16.43 20.90
C LYS A 197 -0.10 -16.31 19.60
N VAL A 198 0.79 -15.32 19.56
CA VAL A 198 1.59 -14.95 18.38
C VAL A 198 2.51 -16.09 17.98
N THR A 199 2.59 -16.38 16.69
CA THR A 199 3.44 -17.40 16.08
C THR A 199 4.56 -16.75 15.27
N ARG A 200 5.67 -17.46 15.02
CA ARG A 200 6.79 -16.90 14.25
C ARG A 200 6.44 -16.39 12.85
N SER A 201 5.38 -16.89 12.20
CA SER A 201 4.92 -16.40 10.89
C SER A 201 4.22 -15.03 10.95
N GLU A 202 3.88 -14.56 12.15
CA GLU A 202 3.36 -13.21 12.40
C GLU A 202 4.47 -12.21 12.72
N MET A 203 5.73 -12.66 12.80
CA MET A 203 6.90 -11.79 12.84
C MET A 203 6.98 -10.97 11.55
N GLY A 204 7.26 -9.68 11.68
CA GLY A 204 7.32 -8.80 10.52
C GLY A 204 6.99 -7.36 10.88
N SER A 205 6.93 -6.51 9.86
CA SER A 205 6.62 -5.10 10.03
C SER A 205 5.14 -4.82 9.85
N TYR A 206 4.59 -4.10 10.82
CA TYR A 206 3.23 -3.62 10.84
C TYR A 206 3.25 -2.11 10.58
N LEU A 207 2.37 -1.66 9.70
CA LEU A 207 2.18 -0.26 9.37
C LEU A 207 0.91 0.23 10.04
N CYS A 208 1.02 1.24 10.91
CA CYS A 208 -0.15 2.03 11.29
C CYS A 208 -0.29 3.19 10.33
N ILE A 209 -1.49 3.39 9.80
CA ILE A 209 -1.82 4.38 8.77
C ILE A 209 -2.88 5.29 9.37
N ALA A 210 -2.60 6.60 9.41
CA ALA A 210 -3.52 7.61 9.90
C ALA A 210 -4.02 8.47 8.73
N SER A 211 -5.35 8.56 8.59
CA SER A 211 -5.99 9.36 7.55
C SER A 211 -7.23 10.06 8.09
N ASN A 212 -7.45 11.31 7.69
CA ASN A 212 -8.69 12.05 7.93
C ASN A 212 -9.29 12.64 6.65
N GLY A 213 -8.89 12.11 5.49
CA GLY A 213 -9.29 12.64 4.17
C GLY A 213 -8.50 13.87 3.71
N VAL A 214 -7.61 14.43 4.54
CA VAL A 214 -6.75 15.55 4.20
C VAL A 214 -5.34 15.03 3.89
N PRO A 215 -4.79 15.25 2.69
CA PRO A 215 -3.44 14.83 2.36
C PRO A 215 -2.36 15.61 3.15
N PRO A 216 -1.21 14.99 3.46
CA PRO A 216 -0.86 13.60 3.16
C PRO A 216 -1.41 12.64 4.21
N THR A 217 -1.77 11.43 3.78
CA THR A 217 -1.90 10.30 4.70
C THR A 217 -0.51 9.95 5.24
N VAL A 218 -0.41 9.73 6.56
CA VAL A 218 0.86 9.40 7.22
C VAL A 218 0.84 7.97 7.76
N SER A 219 2.02 7.37 7.89
CA SER A 219 2.14 6.02 8.44
C SER A 219 3.42 5.83 9.25
N LYS A 220 3.36 5.01 10.30
CA LYS A 220 4.53 4.58 11.08
C LYS A 220 4.72 3.08 10.94
N ARG A 221 5.98 2.67 10.72
CA ARG A 221 6.41 1.28 10.63
C ARG A 221 6.91 0.80 11.98
N MET A 222 6.47 -0.40 12.38
CA MET A 222 6.82 -1.03 13.66
C MET A 222 7.16 -2.50 13.42
N MET A 223 8.34 -2.94 13.83
CA MET A 223 8.77 -4.32 13.70
C MET A 223 8.33 -5.14 14.91
N LEU A 224 7.55 -6.20 14.66
CA LEU A 224 7.24 -7.22 15.67
C LEU A 224 8.28 -8.33 15.59
N HIS A 225 9.07 -8.48 16.64
CA HIS A 225 10.02 -9.57 16.82
C HIS A 225 9.39 -10.67 17.67
N VAL A 226 9.30 -11.88 17.12
CA VAL A 226 8.82 -13.06 17.86
C VAL A 226 10.03 -13.87 18.28
N HIS A 227 10.24 -14.06 19.58
CA HIS A 227 11.37 -14.79 20.14
C HIS A 227 11.02 -16.26 20.44
N PHE A 228 11.86 -17.18 19.97
CA PHE A 228 11.76 -18.62 20.14
C PHE A 228 13.16 -19.27 20.13
N HIS A 229 13.32 -20.41 20.80
CA HIS A 229 14.58 -21.16 20.80
C HIS A 229 14.92 -21.67 19.39
N PRO A 230 16.20 -21.96 19.08
CA PRO A 230 16.58 -22.44 17.76
C PRO A 230 15.90 -23.77 17.44
N MET A 231 15.54 -23.95 16.18
CA MET A 231 15.08 -25.21 15.62
C MET A 231 16.00 -25.61 14.47
N VAL A 232 16.57 -26.81 14.55
CA VAL A 232 17.50 -27.34 13.54
C VAL A 232 16.82 -28.48 12.79
N GLN A 233 16.72 -28.35 11.48
CA GLN A 233 16.25 -29.39 10.57
C GLN A 233 17.40 -29.85 9.69
N VAL A 234 17.54 -31.17 9.57
CA VAL A 234 18.60 -31.81 8.78
C VAL A 234 17.93 -32.51 7.60
N PRO A 235 18.02 -31.98 6.37
CA PRO A 235 17.36 -32.57 5.22
C PRO A 235 17.85 -33.99 4.92
N ASN A 236 19.16 -34.23 5.07
CA ASN A 236 19.80 -35.53 4.83
C ASN A 236 20.60 -35.95 6.07
N GLN A 237 20.02 -36.84 6.88
CA GLN A 237 20.69 -37.34 8.09
C GLN A 237 21.80 -38.37 7.78
N LEU A 238 21.76 -38.98 6.59
CA LEU A 238 22.73 -39.97 6.15
C LEU A 238 23.24 -39.54 4.77
N VAL A 239 24.51 -39.14 4.70
CA VAL A 239 25.14 -38.63 3.47
C VAL A 239 26.23 -39.60 3.05
N GLY A 240 26.12 -40.13 1.83
CA GLY A 240 27.13 -41.00 1.25
C GLY A 240 27.92 -40.25 0.19
N ALA A 241 29.24 -40.42 0.17
CA ALA A 241 30.08 -39.83 -0.85
C ALA A 241 31.29 -40.71 -1.15
N PRO A 242 31.80 -40.72 -2.40
CA PRO A 242 33.02 -41.42 -2.73
C PRO A 242 34.24 -40.63 -2.26
N THR A 243 35.24 -41.38 -1.77
CA THR A 243 36.56 -40.84 -1.42
C THR A 243 37.15 -40.01 -2.57
N GLY A 244 37.75 -38.86 -2.26
CA GLY A 244 38.36 -37.93 -3.22
C GLY A 244 37.43 -36.80 -3.69
N THR A 245 36.13 -36.85 -3.38
CA THR A 245 35.17 -35.81 -3.77
C THR A 245 34.96 -34.74 -2.69
N ASN A 246 34.30 -33.63 -3.03
CA ASN A 246 33.89 -32.62 -2.05
C ASN A 246 32.47 -32.93 -1.58
N VAL A 247 32.27 -32.98 -0.27
CA VAL A 247 30.97 -33.32 0.34
C VAL A 247 30.39 -32.11 1.00
N THR A 248 29.10 -31.83 0.79
CA THR A 248 28.41 -30.72 1.45
C THR A 248 27.37 -31.27 2.42
N LEU A 249 27.52 -30.94 3.70
CA LEU A 249 26.53 -31.17 4.74
C LEU A 249 25.70 -29.89 4.93
N VAL A 250 24.40 -30.06 5.19
CA VAL A 250 23.44 -28.96 5.26
C VAL A 250 22.55 -29.09 6.49
N CYS A 251 22.39 -27.98 7.21
CA CYS A 251 21.35 -27.83 8.23
C CYS A 251 20.53 -26.56 7.96
N LEU A 252 19.23 -26.65 8.16
CA LEU A 252 18.29 -25.52 8.11
C LEU A 252 17.97 -25.13 9.54
N VAL A 253 18.20 -23.86 9.88
CA VAL A 253 18.05 -23.34 11.24
C VAL A 253 17.04 -22.21 11.23
N GLU A 254 16.04 -22.28 12.09
CA GLU A 254 15.19 -21.14 12.42
C GLU A 254 15.42 -20.71 13.86
N ALA A 255 15.69 -19.41 14.08
CA ALA A 255 15.92 -18.88 15.42
C ALA A 255 15.64 -17.38 15.51
N SER A 256 15.09 -16.94 16.65
CA SER A 256 14.91 -15.54 16.99
C SER A 256 14.97 -15.35 18.51
N PRO A 257 15.87 -14.55 19.10
CA PRO A 257 16.88 -13.72 18.44
C PRO A 257 17.88 -14.54 17.60
N LYS A 258 18.63 -13.84 16.75
CA LYS A 258 19.65 -14.45 15.89
C LYS A 258 20.56 -15.36 16.72
N ALA A 259 20.66 -16.62 16.29
CA ALA A 259 21.48 -17.63 16.95
C ALA A 259 22.95 -17.58 16.48
N ILE A 260 23.82 -18.15 17.31
CA ILE A 260 25.19 -18.53 16.97
C ILE A 260 25.15 -19.97 16.47
N ASN A 261 25.66 -20.20 15.27
CA ASN A 261 25.63 -21.47 14.57
C ASN A 261 27.06 -22.01 14.42
N TYR A 262 27.27 -23.30 14.69
CA TYR A 262 28.58 -23.93 14.56
C TYR A 262 28.47 -25.44 14.31
N TRP A 263 29.55 -26.04 13.84
CA TRP A 263 29.64 -27.47 13.56
C TRP A 263 30.58 -28.15 14.54
N THR A 264 30.25 -29.36 14.95
CA THR A 264 31.12 -30.24 15.74
C THR A 264 31.13 -31.64 15.14
N ARG A 265 32.18 -32.41 15.43
CA ARG A 265 32.13 -33.86 15.24
C ARG A 265 31.29 -34.50 16.34
N GLU A 266 30.85 -35.74 16.13
CA GLU A 266 30.15 -36.54 17.14
C GLU A 266 30.98 -36.73 18.43
N SER A 267 32.32 -36.67 18.32
CA SER A 267 33.26 -36.65 19.45
C SER A 267 33.20 -35.39 20.32
N GLY A 268 32.51 -34.33 19.88
CA GLY A 268 32.46 -33.03 20.54
C GLY A 268 33.54 -32.04 20.08
N GLU A 269 34.45 -32.45 19.21
CA GLU A 269 35.47 -31.55 18.63
C GLU A 269 34.81 -30.49 17.74
N MET A 270 35.11 -29.21 18.00
CA MET A 270 34.59 -28.12 17.17
C MET A 270 35.29 -28.06 15.82
N ILE A 271 34.51 -27.96 14.75
CA ILE A 271 35.01 -27.86 13.39
C ILE A 271 35.25 -26.37 13.08
N ILE A 272 36.48 -26.04 12.71
CA ILE A 272 36.90 -24.68 12.37
C ILE A 272 37.17 -24.61 10.86
N SER A 273 36.75 -23.51 10.24
CA SER A 273 36.94 -23.27 8.80
C SER A 273 38.42 -23.23 8.44
N ASN A 274 38.84 -24.03 7.45
CA ASN A 274 40.21 -24.15 6.96
C ASN A 274 40.23 -24.72 5.51
N GLN A 275 41.38 -25.19 5.03
CA GLN A 275 41.49 -25.79 3.68
C GLN A 275 40.65 -27.07 3.51
N LYS A 276 40.42 -27.82 4.60
CA LYS A 276 39.66 -29.07 4.63
C LYS A 276 38.16 -28.83 4.81
N TYR A 277 37.78 -27.92 5.70
CA TYR A 277 36.40 -27.60 6.04
C TYR A 277 36.09 -26.16 5.64
N GLN A 278 35.17 -25.95 4.69
CA GLN A 278 34.68 -24.62 4.35
C GLN A 278 33.25 -24.46 4.85
N MET A 279 33.03 -23.47 5.72
CA MET A 279 31.72 -23.22 6.33
C MET A 279 31.10 -21.95 5.74
N SER A 280 29.80 -22.00 5.45
CA SER A 280 29.06 -20.82 5.01
C SER A 280 27.63 -20.85 5.56
N GLU A 281 27.07 -19.66 5.75
CA GLU A 281 25.69 -19.45 6.18
C GLU A 281 24.96 -18.63 5.13
N VAL A 282 23.81 -19.12 4.67
CA VAL A 282 22.95 -18.45 3.70
C VAL A 282 21.65 -18.08 4.39
N LYS A 283 21.26 -16.81 4.37
CA LYS A 283 19.97 -16.38 4.92
C LYS A 283 18.83 -16.88 4.03
N THR A 284 17.86 -17.57 4.61
CA THR A 284 16.69 -18.11 3.90
C THR A 284 15.43 -17.28 4.19
N SER A 285 15.31 -16.73 5.40
CA SER A 285 14.20 -15.84 5.79
C SER A 285 14.66 -14.82 6.84
N VAL A 286 13.74 -14.02 7.39
CA VAL A 286 14.03 -13.04 8.47
C VAL A 286 14.59 -13.73 9.73
N TYR A 287 14.17 -14.96 10.00
CA TYR A 287 14.58 -15.76 11.16
C TYR A 287 15.19 -17.12 10.77
N GLY A 288 15.39 -17.39 9.48
CA GLY A 288 15.87 -18.66 8.94
C GLY A 288 17.24 -18.56 8.25
N VAL A 289 18.13 -19.50 8.54
CA VAL A 289 19.49 -19.60 8.01
C VAL A 289 19.78 -21.04 7.59
N GLN A 290 20.39 -21.21 6.43
CA GLN A 290 20.94 -22.48 5.99
C GLN A 290 22.45 -22.52 6.28
N MET A 291 22.87 -23.43 7.15
CA MET A 291 24.27 -23.76 7.42
C MET A 291 24.78 -24.76 6.38
N ARG A 292 25.97 -24.52 5.84
CA ARG A 292 26.66 -25.43 4.92
C ARG A 292 28.08 -25.70 5.43
N LEU A 293 28.44 -26.98 5.47
CA LEU A 293 29.80 -27.44 5.73
C LEU A 293 30.28 -28.24 4.53
N VAL A 294 31.28 -27.72 3.82
CA VAL A 294 31.92 -28.38 2.68
C VAL A 294 33.21 -29.03 3.16
N ILE A 295 33.29 -30.35 3.03
CA ILE A 295 34.47 -31.17 3.33
C ILE A 295 35.20 -31.39 2.00
N MET A 296 36.36 -30.76 1.85
CA MET A 296 37.17 -30.83 0.63
C MET A 296 37.96 -32.14 0.56
N ASN A 297 38.04 -32.76 -0.62
CA ASN A 297 38.81 -33.99 -0.85
C ASN A 297 38.56 -35.06 0.24
N PHE A 298 37.30 -35.46 0.41
CA PHE A 298 36.82 -36.40 1.42
C PHE A 298 37.64 -37.69 1.48
N GLN A 299 38.06 -38.09 2.68
CA GLN A 299 38.87 -39.27 2.97
C GLN A 299 38.20 -40.17 4.02
N LYS A 300 38.69 -41.40 4.17
CA LYS A 300 38.18 -42.34 5.18
C LYS A 300 38.27 -41.83 6.62
N GLN A 301 39.20 -40.91 6.94
CA GLN A 301 39.28 -40.31 8.29
C GLN A 301 38.17 -39.26 8.55
N ASP A 302 37.50 -38.79 7.50
CA ASP A 302 36.39 -37.84 7.60
C ASP A 302 35.04 -38.53 7.83
N LEU A 303 35.02 -39.87 7.79
CA LEU A 303 33.84 -40.66 8.10
C LEU A 303 33.39 -40.43 9.55
N GLY A 304 32.08 -40.56 9.78
CA GLY A 304 31.50 -40.49 11.13
C GLY A 304 30.36 -39.49 11.24
N GLY A 305 29.96 -39.22 12.49
CA GLY A 305 28.91 -38.27 12.80
C GLY A 305 29.42 -36.82 12.86
N TYR A 306 28.61 -35.93 12.30
CA TYR A 306 28.74 -34.49 12.34
C TYR A 306 27.49 -33.91 12.99
N LYS A 307 27.67 -32.90 13.84
CA LYS A 307 26.58 -32.15 14.45
C LYS A 307 26.60 -30.70 14.00
N CYS A 308 25.45 -30.16 13.66
CA CYS A 308 25.24 -28.72 13.56
C CYS A 308 24.50 -28.27 14.81
N ILE A 309 25.03 -27.26 15.49
CA ILE A 309 24.51 -26.77 16.76
C ILE A 309 24.18 -25.29 16.58
N SER A 310 23.01 -24.90 17.08
CA SER A 310 22.53 -23.51 17.06
C SER A 310 22.11 -23.10 18.46
N LYS A 311 22.56 -21.92 18.91
CA LYS A 311 22.30 -21.38 20.26
C LYS A 311 21.88 -19.93 20.21
N ASN A 312 20.76 -19.57 20.85
CA ASN A 312 20.37 -18.18 21.08
C ASN A 312 20.10 -17.92 22.57
N SER A 313 19.65 -16.71 22.91
CA SER A 313 19.37 -16.33 24.31
C SER A 313 18.20 -17.08 24.96
N ILE A 314 17.41 -17.83 24.19
CA ILE A 314 16.23 -18.57 24.65
C ILE A 314 16.56 -20.06 24.85
N GLY A 315 17.47 -20.61 24.05
CA GLY A 315 17.91 -22.01 24.18
C GLY A 315 18.82 -22.46 23.05
N ASP A 316 18.93 -23.77 22.90
CA ASP A 316 19.78 -24.43 21.92
C ASP A 316 19.09 -25.59 21.22
N ALA A 317 19.60 -25.95 20.04
CA ALA A 317 19.20 -27.14 19.31
C ALA A 317 20.37 -27.69 18.49
N GLU A 318 20.36 -29.00 18.27
CA GLU A 318 21.35 -29.70 17.47
C GLU A 318 20.72 -30.64 16.44
N GLY A 319 21.42 -30.84 15.33
CA GLY A 319 21.08 -31.80 14.30
C GLY A 319 22.26 -32.73 14.00
N ASN A 320 21.99 -34.01 13.80
CA ASN A 320 23.01 -35.04 13.56
C ASN A 320 23.00 -35.50 12.10
N ILE A 321 24.19 -35.60 11.50
CA ILE A 321 24.41 -36.10 10.15
C ILE A 321 25.51 -37.17 10.20
N ARG A 322 25.27 -38.33 9.61
CA ARG A 322 26.26 -39.40 9.48
C ARG A 322 26.81 -39.46 8.06
N LEU A 323 28.12 -39.31 7.94
CA LEU A 323 28.85 -39.39 6.67
C LEU A 323 29.45 -40.80 6.51
N TYR A 324 29.14 -41.45 5.39
CA TYR A 324 29.62 -42.79 5.06
C TYR A 324 30.25 -42.86 3.66
N ASP A 325 31.13 -43.84 3.44
CA ASP A 325 31.79 -44.06 2.15
C ASP A 325 30.78 -44.68 1.19
N MET A 326 30.65 -44.10 0.00
CA MET A 326 29.80 -44.63 -1.06
C MET A 326 30.66 -45.06 -2.23
N ASP A 327 30.66 -46.36 -2.52
CA ASP A 327 31.32 -46.88 -3.69
C ASP A 327 30.57 -46.46 -4.96
N LEU A 328 31.30 -45.85 -5.90
CA LEU A 328 30.76 -45.64 -7.25
C LEU A 328 30.59 -47.00 -7.93
N PRO A 329 29.46 -47.26 -8.61
CA PRO A 329 29.29 -48.47 -9.40
C PRO A 329 30.44 -48.55 -10.42
N LYS A 330 31.30 -49.55 -10.26
CA LYS A 330 32.31 -49.86 -11.28
C LYS A 330 31.55 -50.28 -12.52
N HIS A 331 31.60 -49.48 -13.60
CA HIS A 331 31.13 -49.93 -14.90
C HIS A 331 31.76 -51.29 -15.18
N SER A 332 30.93 -52.33 -15.22
CA SER A 332 31.37 -53.69 -15.46
C SER A 332 31.93 -53.76 -16.87
N LYS A 333 33.26 -53.79 -16.98
CA LYS A 333 33.91 -54.34 -18.17
C LYS A 333 33.47 -55.80 -18.29
N LYS A 334 32.55 -56.09 -19.20
CA LYS A 334 32.35 -57.39 -19.86
C LYS A 334 31.71 -57.09 -21.22
N PHE A 335 32.08 -57.72 -22.33
CA PHE A 335 32.43 -59.13 -22.49
C PHE A 335 33.43 -59.26 -23.63
N GLY A 336 34.56 -59.92 -23.41
CA GLY A 336 35.44 -60.32 -24.51
C GLY A 336 34.74 -61.42 -25.29
N ASP A 337 34.51 -61.17 -26.58
CA ASP A 337 34.22 -62.25 -27.51
C ASP A 337 35.52 -62.62 -28.23
N ARG A 338 35.89 -63.89 -28.10
CA ARG A 338 36.93 -64.51 -28.91
C ARG A 338 36.25 -64.93 -30.20
N ARG A 339 36.55 -64.29 -31.32
CA ARG A 339 36.48 -64.91 -32.65
C ARG A 339 37.14 -64.07 -33.73
N GLY A 340 38.06 -64.74 -34.43
CA GLY A 340 38.27 -64.57 -35.86
C GLY A 340 39.22 -63.46 -36.26
N ASP A 341 40.34 -63.89 -36.83
CA ASP A 341 41.14 -63.11 -37.79
C ASP A 341 40.23 -62.46 -38.85
N ASP A 342 40.40 -61.16 -39.11
CA ASP A 342 40.57 -60.65 -40.48
C ASP A 342 41.16 -59.23 -40.44
N ASP A 343 42.07 -58.97 -41.37
CA ASP A 343 42.78 -57.72 -41.57
C ASP A 343 41.84 -56.58 -42.00
N THR A 344 42.11 -55.34 -41.57
CA THR A 344 42.33 -54.17 -42.45
C THR A 344 42.49 -52.85 -41.69
N ASN A 345 43.27 -51.97 -42.31
CA ASN A 345 43.87 -50.72 -41.85
C ASN A 345 42.94 -49.52 -41.57
N GLU A 346 43.43 -48.67 -40.64
CA GLU A 346 43.39 -47.19 -40.58
C GLU A 346 42.06 -46.40 -40.59
N ALA A 347 41.80 -45.65 -39.50
CA ALA A 347 41.99 -44.18 -39.45
C ALA A 347 41.36 -43.54 -38.18
N ILE A 348 41.94 -42.40 -37.79
CA ILE A 348 41.85 -41.66 -36.52
C ILE A 348 40.69 -40.63 -36.50
N SER A 349 40.18 -40.32 -35.30
CA SER A 349 39.64 -39.00 -34.81
C SER A 349 38.28 -39.17 -34.11
N ASP A 350 38.24 -39.18 -32.78
CA ASP A 350 38.16 -38.01 -31.86
C ASP A 350 36.81 -37.27 -31.92
N ARG A 351 35.95 -37.53 -30.92
CA ARG A 351 34.93 -36.59 -30.42
C ARG A 351 34.32 -37.08 -29.11
N ASP A 352 35.09 -36.92 -28.05
CA ASP A 352 34.64 -37.12 -26.68
C ASP A 352 34.24 -35.77 -26.06
N HIS A 353 32.99 -35.34 -26.28
CA HIS A 353 32.41 -34.17 -25.60
C HIS A 353 30.88 -34.29 -25.55
N ARG A 354 30.37 -34.92 -24.48
CA ARG A 354 29.09 -34.59 -23.80
C ARG A 354 28.70 -35.73 -22.85
N LEU A 355 29.14 -35.64 -21.59
CA LEU A 355 28.41 -36.23 -20.46
C LEU A 355 28.89 -35.59 -19.16
N ASN A 356 28.57 -34.31 -19.02
CA ASN A 356 28.41 -33.65 -17.73
C ASN A 356 27.09 -32.92 -17.79
N HIS A 357 26.01 -33.57 -17.36
CA HIS A 357 24.90 -32.93 -16.64
C HIS A 357 23.83 -33.96 -16.25
N VAL A 358 23.28 -33.73 -15.06
CA VAL A 358 22.03 -34.25 -14.49
C VAL A 358 22.12 -35.54 -13.68
N TYR A 359 22.38 -35.37 -12.38
CA TYR A 359 21.56 -36.02 -11.35
C TYR A 359 21.24 -34.99 -10.25
N GLN A 360 20.10 -34.31 -10.42
CA GLN A 360 19.35 -33.74 -9.30
C GLN A 360 18.07 -34.57 -9.19
N GLY A 361 18.00 -35.40 -8.14
CA GLY A 361 16.84 -36.22 -7.83
C GLY A 361 15.70 -35.35 -7.29
N SER A 362 14.60 -35.34 -8.05
CA SER A 362 13.32 -34.73 -7.72
C SER A 362 12.68 -35.37 -6.48
N LEU A 363 12.16 -34.51 -5.61
CA LEU A 363 11.12 -34.79 -4.63
C LEU A 363 9.93 -35.51 -5.28
N ARG A 364 9.38 -36.53 -4.61
CA ARG A 364 7.98 -36.95 -4.76
C ARG A 364 7.40 -37.36 -3.41
N GLU A 365 6.28 -36.74 -3.07
CA GLU A 365 5.36 -37.11 -1.99
C GLU A 365 4.67 -38.45 -2.30
N PRO A 366 4.23 -39.22 -1.29
CA PRO A 366 3.47 -40.45 -1.50
C PRO A 366 1.96 -40.16 -1.43
N GLY A 367 1.23 -40.55 -2.48
CA GLY A 367 -0.23 -40.68 -2.40
C GLY A 367 -0.96 -40.46 -3.72
N SER A 368 -1.06 -41.48 -4.56
CA SER A 368 -2.31 -41.83 -5.27
C SER A 368 -2.10 -43.09 -6.12
N THR A 369 -2.95 -44.07 -5.85
CA THR A 369 -3.18 -45.29 -6.60
C THR A 369 -3.84 -44.97 -7.94
N LEU A 370 -3.33 -45.54 -9.04
CA LEU A 370 -4.10 -45.71 -10.27
C LEU A 370 -3.78 -47.06 -10.93
N ASP A 371 -4.85 -47.80 -11.18
CA ASP A 371 -4.94 -49.04 -11.96
C ASP A 371 -4.71 -48.81 -13.47
N PRO A 372 -4.39 -49.86 -14.24
CA PRO A 372 -3.85 -49.73 -15.58
C PRO A 372 -4.88 -49.51 -16.69
N TYR A 373 -4.38 -48.80 -17.69
CA TYR A 373 -4.93 -48.44 -18.99
C TYR A 373 -5.32 -49.66 -19.86
N PHE A 374 -6.44 -49.55 -20.59
CA PHE A 374 -6.78 -50.39 -21.74
C PHE A 374 -7.07 -49.49 -22.94
N ASP A 375 -6.39 -49.79 -24.05
CA ASP A 375 -6.53 -49.20 -25.39
C ASP A 375 -7.84 -49.62 -26.08
N GLY A 376 -8.33 -48.76 -26.98
CA GLY A 376 -9.38 -49.11 -27.94
C GLY A 376 -9.89 -47.90 -28.73
N ASP A 377 -9.37 -47.79 -29.96
CA ASP A 377 -9.84 -46.95 -31.06
C ASP A 377 -11.35 -47.13 -31.36
N ASP A 378 -12.06 -46.09 -31.82
CA ASP A 378 -12.50 -46.00 -33.22
C ASP A 378 -13.29 -44.72 -33.58
N GLU A 379 -13.31 -44.44 -34.88
CA GLU A 379 -13.86 -43.36 -35.69
C GLU A 379 -15.35 -42.92 -35.48
N SER A 380 -15.59 -41.63 -35.76
CA SER A 380 -16.54 -41.10 -36.77
C SER A 380 -17.59 -40.05 -36.35
N SER A 381 -17.67 -39.05 -37.23
CA SER A 381 -18.83 -38.24 -37.65
C SER A 381 -19.12 -36.87 -37.00
N MET A 382 -18.69 -35.87 -37.78
CA MET A 382 -19.35 -34.60 -38.16
C MET A 382 -20.68 -34.20 -37.50
N THR A 383 -20.76 -32.92 -37.12
CA THR A 383 -21.70 -31.97 -37.76
C THR A 383 -21.22 -30.53 -37.60
N SER A 384 -21.25 -29.78 -38.71
CA SER A 384 -21.03 -28.35 -38.80
C SER A 384 -22.30 -27.58 -38.49
N THR A 385 -22.19 -26.36 -37.94
CA THR A 385 -23.11 -25.28 -38.31
C THR A 385 -22.45 -23.90 -38.20
N ILE A 386 -22.77 -23.11 -39.22
CA ILE A 386 -22.19 -21.83 -39.64
C ILE A 386 -23.14 -20.69 -39.22
N LEU A 387 -22.54 -19.57 -38.78
CA LEU A 387 -22.91 -18.12 -38.79
C LEU A 387 -24.19 -17.68 -39.56
N PRO A 388 -24.85 -16.52 -39.24
CA PRO A 388 -24.24 -15.17 -39.42
C PRO A 388 -24.75 -13.99 -38.51
N PRO A 389 -24.22 -12.75 -38.72
CA PRO A 389 -24.32 -11.60 -37.82
C PRO A 389 -25.17 -10.42 -38.34
N THR A 390 -25.63 -9.55 -37.43
CA THR A 390 -26.09 -8.14 -37.62
C THR A 390 -26.27 -7.54 -36.21
N THR A 391 -25.97 -6.29 -35.83
CA THR A 391 -26.13 -4.98 -36.51
C THR A 391 -25.42 -3.88 -35.72
N CYS A 392 -24.93 -2.86 -36.45
CA CYS A 392 -24.34 -1.61 -35.99
C CYS A 392 -25.31 -0.70 -35.21
N ILE A 393 -24.79 0.08 -34.25
CA ILE A 393 -25.34 1.40 -33.89
C ILE A 393 -24.19 2.41 -33.75
N LEU A 394 -24.29 3.45 -34.58
CA LEU A 394 -23.48 4.68 -34.58
C LEU A 394 -23.87 5.57 -33.39
N LEU A 395 -22.89 6.19 -32.73
CA LEU A 395 -23.09 7.44 -31.98
C LEU A 395 -22.26 8.54 -32.63
N THR A 396 -23.00 9.49 -33.20
CA THR A 396 -22.56 10.64 -33.96
C THR A 396 -21.97 11.73 -33.05
N VAL A 397 -20.81 12.24 -33.44
CA VAL A 397 -20.19 13.47 -32.95
C VAL A 397 -20.99 14.67 -33.48
N SER A 398 -21.55 15.48 -32.59
CA SER A 398 -22.18 16.75 -32.94
C SER A 398 -21.14 17.88 -32.94
N LEU A 399 -20.71 18.28 -34.14
CA LEU A 399 -20.00 19.52 -34.42
C LEU A 399 -21.05 20.56 -34.83
N GLN A 400 -21.26 21.60 -34.03
CA GLN A 400 -22.04 22.78 -34.43
C GLN A 400 -21.09 23.96 -34.65
N LEU A 401 -20.90 24.28 -35.92
CA LEU A 401 -20.50 25.58 -36.44
C LEU A 401 -21.76 26.21 -37.01
N LEU A 402 -22.12 27.42 -36.56
CA LEU A 402 -22.87 28.38 -37.36
C LEU A 402 -22.55 29.79 -36.86
N ALA A 403 -21.77 30.50 -37.67
CA ALA A 403 -21.75 31.94 -37.73
C ALA A 403 -23.04 32.43 -38.40
N PHE A 404 -23.59 33.57 -37.99
CA PHE A 404 -23.93 34.71 -38.86
C PHE A 404 -24.52 35.87 -38.04
N THR A 405 -24.19 37.09 -38.52
CA THR A 405 -24.60 38.46 -38.16
C THR A 405 -24.06 39.08 -36.90
#